data_AF-A0A5N3P5X9-F1
#
_entry.id   AF-A0A5N3P5X9-F1
#
_cell.length_a   1.000
_cell.length_b   1.000
_cell.length_c   1.000
_cell.angle_alpha   90.00
_cell.angle_beta   90.00
_cell.angle_gamma   90.00
#
_symmetry.space_group_name_H-M   'P 1'
#
loop_
_entity.id
_entity.type
_entity.pdbx_description
1 polymer ?
#
loop_
_entity_poly.entity_id
_entity_poly.type
_entity_poly.pdbx_seq_one_letter_code
_entity_poly.pdbx_strand_id
1 'polypeptide(L)'
;MRALVLSLALLAFTAASAQPAAPPANWRTMTLEQLNALPKEQATQLPVIEFLERTDPNFGREKMEPIVATLLSRLMYAIDRPLYPFGAFLGMAVREFQDDLGAKADGALKFSEMEVLASRVRALDRTATPIFPPFKTDVHVSPTNDYVAFGGTWVIEGDKHAYPVNFTTYKCFKSEKLCYTADGNLIMSSGSGTMNVDSGFLKIIKWDNSELLMEDDARCRVTTTSVNLKNKEVLQITRNRDEGCDATWLPPLTTPRISRLVDGFKANQELNQKQAEINQKNFSKRFQEIAKKSKN
;
A
#
# COMPACT_ATOMS: atom_id res chain seq x y z
N MET A 1 1.98 24.46 -24.54
CA MET A 1 1.36 23.23 -24.03
C MET A 1 1.43 23.26 -22.50
N ARG A 2 0.35 23.68 -21.84
CA ARG A 2 0.26 23.67 -20.37
C ARG A 2 -0.34 22.34 -19.95
N ALA A 3 0.44 21.56 -19.20
CA ALA A 3 0.01 20.31 -18.60
C ALA A 3 -1.17 20.57 -17.65
N LEU A 4 -2.21 19.76 -17.80
CA LEU A 4 -3.37 19.68 -16.92
C LEU A 4 -2.91 19.07 -15.59
N VAL A 5 -2.71 19.90 -14.56
CA VAL A 5 -2.45 19.44 -13.19
C VAL A 5 -3.65 19.83 -12.35
N LEU A 6 -4.64 18.94 -12.24
CA LEU A 6 -5.69 19.06 -11.24
C LEU A 6 -5.15 18.53 -9.90
N SER A 7 -4.69 19.43 -9.05
CA SER A 7 -4.43 19.14 -7.64
C SER A 7 -5.73 19.25 -6.85
N LEU A 8 -6.23 18.13 -6.30
CA LEU A 8 -7.44 18.07 -5.48
C LEU A 8 -7.08 18.08 -3.99
N ALA A 9 -7.53 19.08 -3.25
CA ALA A 9 -7.54 19.07 -1.78
C ALA A 9 -8.82 18.38 -1.28
N LEU A 10 -8.68 17.39 -0.39
CA LEU A 10 -9.81 16.73 0.27
C LEU A 10 -10.30 17.59 1.46
N LEU A 11 -11.56 18.01 1.41
CA LEU A 11 -12.33 18.41 2.59
C LEU A 11 -13.47 17.40 2.78
N ALA A 12 -13.56 16.82 3.98
CA ALA A 12 -14.61 15.89 4.36
C ALA A 12 -15.88 16.67 4.71
N PHE A 13 -16.93 16.53 3.90
CA PHE A 13 -18.28 16.99 4.21
C PHE A 13 -19.21 15.79 4.38
N THR A 14 -20.01 15.82 5.45
CA THR A 14 -21.16 14.93 5.67
C THR A 14 -22.27 15.33 4.71
N ALA A 15 -22.48 14.57 3.62
CA ALA A 15 -23.45 14.89 2.57
C ALA A 15 -24.75 14.10 2.74
N ALA A 16 -25.87 14.82 2.83
CA ALA A 16 -27.10 14.35 2.20
C ALA A 16 -26.79 14.14 0.71
N SER A 17 -27.07 12.97 0.16
CA SER A 17 -26.67 12.59 -1.20
C SER A 17 -27.43 13.41 -2.25
N ALA A 18 -26.97 14.63 -2.51
CA ALA A 18 -27.38 15.37 -3.69
C ALA A 18 -26.98 14.53 -4.91
N GLN A 19 -27.98 14.09 -5.66
CA GLN A 19 -27.77 13.31 -6.87
C GLN A 19 -26.90 14.15 -7.82
N PRO A 20 -25.79 13.61 -8.35
CA PRO A 20 -24.87 14.40 -9.18
C PRO A 20 -25.63 14.98 -10.37
N ALA A 21 -25.41 16.27 -10.65
CA ALA A 21 -26.08 16.97 -11.73
C ALA A 21 -25.80 16.27 -13.07
N ALA A 22 -26.85 15.96 -13.82
CA ALA A 22 -26.72 15.38 -15.15
C ALA A 22 -25.92 16.32 -16.07
N PRO A 23 -25.14 15.78 -17.04
CA PRO A 23 -24.44 16.61 -18.00
C PRO A 23 -25.45 17.33 -18.90
N PRO A 24 -25.13 18.53 -19.42
CA PRO A 24 -26.01 19.25 -20.34
C PRO A 24 -26.33 18.41 -21.58
N ALA A 25 -27.60 18.38 -22.00
CA ALA A 25 -28.03 17.56 -23.15
C ALA A 25 -27.28 17.89 -24.45
N ASN A 26 -26.83 19.13 -24.61
CA ASN A 26 -26.11 19.63 -25.78
C ASN A 26 -24.58 19.56 -25.63
N TRP A 27 -24.04 18.84 -24.65
CA TRP A 27 -22.58 18.81 -24.41
C TRP A 27 -21.79 18.43 -25.67
N ARG A 28 -22.33 17.54 -26.51
CA ARG A 28 -21.72 17.09 -27.79
C ARG A 28 -21.52 18.20 -28.83
N THR A 29 -22.21 19.33 -28.70
CA THR A 29 -22.09 20.49 -29.61
C THR A 29 -21.39 21.69 -28.96
N MET A 30 -21.11 21.64 -27.65
CA MET A 30 -20.45 22.75 -26.92
C MET A 30 -18.99 22.96 -27.35
N THR A 31 -18.52 24.18 -27.51
CA THR A 31 -17.09 24.45 -27.81
C THR A 31 -16.17 23.94 -26.69
N LEU A 32 -14.87 23.81 -26.96
CA LEU A 32 -13.91 23.39 -25.94
C LEU A 32 -13.89 24.34 -24.72
N GLU A 33 -14.04 25.64 -24.96
CA GLU A 33 -14.15 26.66 -23.91
C GLU A 33 -15.40 26.43 -23.04
N GLN A 34 -16.54 26.15 -23.68
CA GLN A 34 -17.79 25.85 -22.98
C GLN A 34 -17.70 24.54 -22.17
N LEU A 35 -17.05 23.50 -22.71
CA LEU A 35 -16.80 22.25 -21.98
C LEU A 35 -15.90 22.48 -20.76
N ASN A 36 -14.86 23.29 -20.89
CA ASN A 36 -13.95 23.63 -19.80
C ASN A 36 -14.60 24.49 -18.71
N ALA A 37 -15.67 25.21 -19.06
CA ALA A 37 -16.46 26.02 -18.13
C ALA A 37 -17.56 25.23 -17.40
N LEU A 38 -17.73 23.94 -17.68
CA LEU A 38 -18.74 23.12 -17.00
C LEU A 38 -18.45 23.02 -15.49
N PRO A 39 -19.49 23.10 -14.64
CA PRO A 39 -19.37 22.72 -13.24
C PRO A 39 -18.77 21.32 -13.09
N LYS A 40 -17.91 21.13 -12.09
CA LYS A 40 -17.18 19.87 -11.88
C LYS A 40 -18.13 18.68 -11.79
N GLU A 41 -19.27 18.85 -11.12
CA GLU A 41 -20.29 17.82 -10.95
C GLU A 41 -20.80 17.34 -12.31
N GLN A 42 -21.09 18.26 -13.24
CA GLN A 42 -21.56 17.93 -14.59
C GLN A 42 -20.43 17.34 -15.44
N ALA A 43 -19.22 17.91 -15.37
CA ALA A 43 -18.07 17.44 -16.13
C ALA A 43 -17.73 15.97 -15.80
N THR A 44 -17.83 15.58 -14.52
CA THR A 44 -17.56 14.19 -14.10
C THR A 44 -18.58 13.16 -14.61
N GLN A 45 -19.75 13.62 -15.07
CA GLN A 45 -20.79 12.74 -15.64
C GLN A 45 -20.67 12.54 -17.16
N LEU A 46 -19.72 13.20 -17.83
CA LEU A 46 -19.50 13.05 -19.26
C LEU A 46 -18.87 11.66 -19.58
N PRO A 47 -19.28 11.00 -20.69
CA PRO A 47 -18.65 9.76 -21.15
C PRO A 47 -17.19 10.00 -21.52
N VAL A 48 -16.25 9.36 -20.82
CA VAL A 48 -14.81 9.64 -20.92
C VAL A 48 -14.26 9.41 -22.33
N ILE A 49 -14.68 8.32 -22.99
CA ILE A 49 -14.19 7.95 -24.32
C ILE A 49 -14.70 8.96 -25.37
N GLU A 50 -16.01 9.23 -25.39
CA GLU A 50 -16.60 10.18 -26.35
C GLU A 50 -16.07 11.61 -26.14
N PHE A 51 -15.86 12.00 -24.89
CA PHE A 51 -15.28 13.30 -24.56
C PHE A 51 -13.85 13.41 -25.10
N LEU A 52 -12.98 12.45 -24.78
CA LEU A 52 -11.57 12.50 -25.20
C LEU A 52 -11.40 12.39 -26.71
N GLU A 53 -12.18 11.54 -27.37
CA GLU A 53 -12.23 11.43 -28.84
C GLU A 53 -12.48 12.78 -29.51
N ARG A 54 -13.28 13.63 -28.87
CA ARG A 54 -13.61 14.96 -29.36
C ARG A 54 -12.57 16.02 -29.01
N THR A 55 -12.04 15.99 -27.79
CA THR A 55 -11.21 17.09 -27.26
C THR A 55 -9.71 16.89 -27.45
N ASP A 56 -9.25 15.65 -27.61
CA ASP A 56 -7.84 15.32 -27.78
C ASP A 56 -7.64 14.27 -28.88
N PRO A 57 -7.10 14.65 -30.06
CA PRO A 57 -6.87 13.72 -31.16
C PRO A 57 -5.85 12.61 -30.80
N ASN A 58 -5.08 12.78 -29.71
CA ASN A 58 -4.18 11.74 -29.22
C ASN A 58 -4.87 10.71 -28.33
N PHE A 59 -6.12 10.91 -27.92
CA PHE A 59 -6.90 9.98 -27.08
C PHE A 59 -8.23 9.60 -27.75
N GLY A 60 -8.17 9.31 -29.04
CA GLY A 60 -9.27 8.71 -29.79
C GLY A 60 -9.72 7.36 -29.21
N ARG A 61 -10.89 6.90 -29.69
CA ARG A 61 -11.49 5.63 -29.29
C ARG A 61 -10.50 4.46 -29.41
N GLU A 62 -9.68 4.43 -30.47
CA GLU A 62 -8.71 3.35 -30.69
C GLU A 62 -7.65 3.23 -29.58
N LYS A 63 -7.40 4.29 -28.81
CA LYS A 63 -6.45 4.29 -27.69
C LYS A 63 -7.12 4.11 -26.34
N MET A 64 -8.30 4.72 -26.15
CA MET A 64 -9.00 4.66 -24.87
C MET A 64 -9.72 3.34 -24.62
N GLU A 65 -10.29 2.71 -25.65
CA GLU A 65 -10.97 1.42 -25.48
C GLU A 65 -10.03 0.30 -24.96
N PRO A 66 -8.79 0.14 -25.50
CA PRO A 66 -7.81 -0.79 -24.93
C PRO A 66 -7.47 -0.52 -23.46
N ILE A 67 -7.32 0.76 -23.08
CA ILE A 67 -7.02 1.16 -21.70
C ILE A 67 -8.17 0.73 -20.78
N VAL A 68 -9.41 1.10 -21.13
CA VAL A 68 -10.59 0.76 -20.32
C VAL A 68 -10.79 -0.76 -20.26
N ALA A 69 -10.66 -1.45 -21.39
CA ALA A 69 -10.75 -2.91 -21.45
C ALA A 69 -9.70 -3.59 -20.55
N THR A 70 -8.47 -3.07 -20.54
CA THR A 70 -7.39 -3.58 -19.67
C THR A 70 -7.76 -3.40 -18.20
N LEU A 71 -8.24 -2.21 -17.80
CA LEU A 71 -8.63 -1.96 -16.41
C LEU A 71 -9.80 -2.84 -15.95
N LEU A 72 -10.83 -3.00 -16.79
CA LEU A 72 -11.97 -3.87 -16.51
C LEU A 72 -11.57 -5.34 -16.44
N SER A 73 -10.69 -5.79 -17.34
CA SER A 73 -10.13 -7.14 -17.33
C SER A 73 -9.36 -7.44 -16.05
N ARG A 74 -8.54 -6.50 -15.56
CA ARG A 74 -7.82 -6.65 -14.27
C ARG A 74 -8.77 -6.84 -13.08
N LEU A 75 -9.98 -6.25 -13.14
CA LEU A 75 -11.02 -6.43 -12.12
C LEU A 75 -11.94 -7.61 -12.41
N MET A 76 -11.66 -8.43 -13.42
CA MET A 76 -12.44 -9.61 -13.81
C MET A 76 -13.88 -9.30 -14.23
N TYR A 77 -14.13 -8.13 -14.83
CA TYR A 77 -15.41 -7.85 -15.51
C TYR A 77 -15.49 -8.59 -16.84
N ALA A 78 -16.67 -9.10 -17.18
CA ALA A 78 -16.90 -9.96 -18.35
C ALA A 78 -15.95 -11.19 -18.40
N ILE A 79 -15.71 -11.83 -17.26
CA ILE A 79 -14.73 -12.93 -17.07
C ILE A 79 -14.80 -14.08 -18.09
N ASP A 80 -15.97 -14.35 -18.67
CA ASP A 80 -16.22 -15.42 -19.63
C ASP A 80 -16.14 -14.95 -21.10
N ARG A 81 -15.80 -13.69 -21.34
CA ARG A 81 -15.73 -13.08 -22.66
C ARG A 81 -14.35 -12.48 -22.88
N PRO A 82 -13.71 -12.73 -24.03
CA PRO A 82 -12.45 -12.08 -24.34
C PRO A 82 -12.72 -10.59 -24.61
N LEU A 83 -12.19 -9.71 -23.74
CA LEU A 83 -12.18 -8.27 -24.01
C LEU A 83 -11.15 -7.87 -25.08
N TYR A 84 -10.42 -8.85 -25.64
CA TYR A 84 -9.40 -8.70 -26.68
C TYR A 84 -9.64 -9.69 -27.85
N PRO A 85 -9.40 -9.31 -29.13
CA PRO A 85 -9.08 -7.98 -29.62
C PRO A 85 -10.29 -7.04 -29.49
N PHE A 86 -10.03 -5.84 -28.98
CA PHE A 86 -10.98 -4.96 -28.29
C PHE A 86 -12.27 -4.62 -29.05
N GLY A 87 -13.37 -4.43 -28.32
CA GLY A 87 -14.57 -3.74 -28.80
C GLY A 87 -15.90 -4.45 -28.52
N ALA A 88 -16.06 -5.71 -28.98
CA ALA A 88 -17.37 -6.36 -29.01
C ALA A 88 -18.04 -6.53 -27.63
N PHE A 89 -17.24 -6.74 -26.58
CA PHE A 89 -17.74 -6.97 -25.22
C PHE A 89 -17.43 -5.82 -24.25
N LEU A 90 -16.79 -4.74 -24.70
CA LEU A 90 -16.41 -3.62 -23.83
C LEU A 90 -17.64 -2.97 -23.20
N GLY A 91 -18.66 -2.67 -24.00
CA GLY A 91 -19.91 -2.08 -23.50
C GLY A 91 -20.63 -3.00 -22.48
N MET A 92 -20.49 -4.32 -22.61
CA MET A 92 -21.03 -5.28 -21.63
C MET A 92 -20.27 -5.20 -20.31
N ALA A 93 -18.93 -5.20 -20.34
CA ALA A 93 -18.11 -5.07 -19.15
C ALA A 93 -18.31 -3.73 -18.43
N VAL A 94 -18.49 -2.63 -19.17
CA VAL A 94 -18.82 -1.31 -18.59
C VAL A 94 -20.19 -1.36 -17.90
N ARG A 95 -21.20 -1.98 -18.50
CA ARG A 95 -22.52 -2.13 -17.88
C ARG A 95 -22.46 -2.95 -16.60
N GLU A 96 -21.74 -4.08 -16.61
CA GLU A 96 -21.53 -4.90 -15.42
C GLU A 96 -20.84 -4.10 -14.29
N PHE A 97 -19.83 -3.28 -14.65
CA PHE A 97 -19.18 -2.38 -13.70
C PHE A 97 -20.13 -1.30 -13.16
N GLN A 98 -20.95 -0.69 -14.01
CA GLN A 98 -21.94 0.32 -13.60
C GLN A 98 -23.01 -0.28 -12.67
N ASP A 99 -23.50 -1.47 -12.95
CA ASP A 99 -24.42 -2.23 -12.08
C ASP A 99 -23.76 -2.52 -10.72
N ASP A 100 -22.46 -2.85 -10.71
CA ASP A 100 -21.70 -3.05 -9.48
C ASP A 100 -21.62 -1.80 -8.61
N LEU A 101 -21.60 -0.61 -9.24
CA LEU A 101 -21.63 0.69 -8.56
C LEU A 101 -23.04 1.12 -8.13
N GLY A 102 -24.10 0.44 -8.59
CA GLY A 102 -25.48 0.91 -8.46
C GLY A 102 -25.77 2.13 -9.34
N ALA A 103 -24.98 2.34 -10.39
CA ALA A 103 -25.18 3.38 -11.39
C ALA A 103 -26.09 2.88 -12.52
N LYS A 104 -26.53 3.80 -13.39
CA LYS A 104 -27.24 3.42 -14.62
C LYS A 104 -26.29 2.68 -15.57
N ALA A 105 -26.58 1.42 -15.87
CA ALA A 105 -25.82 0.59 -16.81
C ALA A 105 -26.12 0.92 -18.28
N ASP A 106 -25.70 2.10 -18.73
CA ASP A 106 -25.84 2.55 -20.13
C ASP A 106 -24.66 2.15 -21.03
N GLY A 107 -23.56 1.65 -20.46
CA GLY A 107 -22.35 1.26 -21.18
C GLY A 107 -21.46 2.45 -21.58
N ALA A 108 -21.83 3.67 -21.20
CA ALA A 108 -21.06 4.89 -21.41
C ALA A 108 -20.28 5.24 -20.14
N LEU A 109 -19.01 4.80 -20.06
CA LEU A 109 -18.18 4.99 -18.87
C LEU A 109 -17.97 6.49 -18.60
N LYS A 110 -18.46 6.99 -17.46
CA LYS A 110 -18.32 8.40 -17.06
C LYS A 110 -16.96 8.68 -16.43
N PHE A 111 -16.52 9.94 -16.38
CA PHE A 111 -15.29 10.32 -15.68
C PHE A 111 -15.27 9.90 -14.20
N SER A 112 -16.39 10.09 -13.46
CA SER A 112 -16.50 9.64 -12.07
C SER A 112 -16.38 8.12 -11.93
N GLU A 113 -16.94 7.37 -12.89
CA GLU A 113 -16.89 5.91 -12.91
C GLU A 113 -15.47 5.43 -13.26
N MET A 114 -14.79 6.09 -14.20
CA MET A 114 -13.39 5.85 -14.55
C MET A 114 -12.45 6.08 -13.37
N GLU A 115 -12.70 7.09 -12.54
CA GLU A 115 -11.94 7.33 -11.31
C GLU A 115 -12.08 6.16 -10.32
N VAL A 116 -13.30 5.66 -10.13
CA VAL A 116 -13.57 4.49 -9.28
C VAL A 116 -12.90 3.24 -9.87
N LEU A 117 -13.01 3.02 -11.18
CA LEU A 117 -12.37 1.90 -11.88
C LEU A 117 -10.85 1.92 -11.67
N ALA A 118 -10.21 3.07 -11.94
CA ALA A 118 -8.77 3.25 -11.74
C ALA A 118 -8.37 3.09 -10.26
N SER A 119 -9.20 3.57 -9.33
CA SER A 119 -8.96 3.42 -7.89
C SER A 119 -8.98 1.95 -7.45
N ARG A 120 -9.97 1.17 -7.92
CA ARG A 120 -10.05 -0.28 -7.66
C ARG A 120 -8.87 -1.04 -8.24
N VAL A 121 -8.45 -0.71 -9.47
CA VAL A 121 -7.25 -1.33 -10.08
C VAL A 121 -6.00 -0.98 -9.28
N ARG A 122 -5.79 0.29 -8.90
CA ARG A 122 -4.66 0.69 -8.05
C ARG A 122 -4.67 -0.03 -6.70
N ALA A 123 -5.84 -0.31 -6.14
CA ALA A 123 -5.93 -1.10 -4.92
C ALA A 123 -5.45 -2.54 -5.15
N LEU A 124 -5.85 -3.19 -6.26
CA LEU A 124 -5.35 -4.52 -6.63
C LEU A 124 -3.84 -4.54 -6.92
N ASP A 125 -3.31 -3.51 -7.57
CA ASP A 125 -1.89 -3.44 -7.93
C ASP A 125 -1.00 -3.41 -6.68
N ARG A 126 -1.47 -2.79 -5.60
CA ARG A 126 -0.80 -2.83 -4.29
C ARG A 126 -0.68 -4.24 -3.70
N THR A 127 -1.53 -5.18 -4.14
CA THR A 127 -1.46 -6.60 -3.73
C THR A 127 -0.79 -7.52 -4.72
N ALA A 128 -0.77 -7.14 -6.01
CA ALA A 128 -0.18 -7.97 -7.06
C ALA A 128 1.34 -8.08 -6.94
N THR A 129 1.97 -7.16 -6.21
CA THR A 129 3.40 -7.21 -5.84
C THR A 129 3.54 -7.50 -4.35
N PRO A 130 3.33 -8.76 -3.91
CA PRO A 130 3.58 -9.13 -2.53
C PRO A 130 5.02 -8.83 -2.17
N ILE A 131 5.23 -8.15 -1.05
CA ILE A 131 6.57 -7.88 -0.54
C ILE A 131 6.98 -9.10 0.26
N PHE A 132 8.10 -9.69 -0.12
CA PHE A 132 8.75 -10.73 0.66
C PHE A 132 10.13 -10.20 1.05
N PRO A 133 10.26 -9.53 2.21
CA PRO A 133 11.59 -9.20 2.70
C PRO A 133 12.37 -10.50 2.98
N PRO A 134 13.70 -10.41 3.08
CA PRO A 134 14.51 -11.58 3.41
C PRO A 134 14.07 -12.24 4.72
N PHE A 135 14.26 -13.55 4.78
CA PHE A 135 13.88 -14.40 5.92
C PHE A 135 14.54 -13.95 7.22
N LYS A 136 13.96 -14.38 8.35
CA LYS A 136 14.66 -14.25 9.63
C LYS A 136 15.98 -15.02 9.56
N THR A 137 17.05 -14.34 9.91
CA THR A 137 18.31 -15.00 10.22
C THR A 137 18.18 -15.46 11.66
N ASP A 138 18.13 -16.78 11.86
CA ASP A 138 18.16 -17.36 13.20
C ASP A 138 19.32 -16.80 14.01
N VAL A 139 19.14 -16.70 15.33
CA VAL A 139 20.23 -16.33 16.23
C VAL A 139 21.34 -17.37 16.09
N HIS A 140 22.41 -16.96 15.42
CA HIS A 140 23.60 -17.74 15.16
C HIS A 140 24.70 -17.24 16.09
N VAL A 141 25.23 -18.15 16.92
CA VAL A 141 26.35 -17.88 17.82
C VAL A 141 27.55 -18.65 17.29
N SER A 142 28.70 -17.99 17.14
CA SER A 142 29.92 -18.68 16.75
C SER A 142 30.34 -19.71 17.81
N PRO A 143 31.08 -20.77 17.43
CA PRO A 143 31.59 -21.75 18.40
C PRO A 143 32.47 -21.12 19.49
N THR A 144 33.15 -20.02 19.17
CA THR A 144 34.03 -19.25 20.07
C THR A 144 33.27 -18.26 20.97
N ASN A 145 31.95 -18.10 20.79
CA ASN A 145 31.09 -17.12 21.50
C ASN A 145 31.64 -15.68 21.45
N ASP A 146 32.33 -15.34 20.35
CA ASP A 146 32.87 -14.01 20.04
C ASP A 146 32.03 -13.26 19.01
N TYR A 147 31.09 -13.96 18.36
CA TYR A 147 30.27 -13.44 17.28
C TYR A 147 28.84 -13.94 17.40
N VAL A 148 27.89 -13.02 17.22
CA VAL A 148 26.46 -13.32 17.15
C VAL A 148 25.85 -12.61 15.94
N ALA A 149 25.08 -13.32 15.13
CA ALA A 149 24.30 -12.74 14.05
C ALA A 149 22.83 -13.13 14.15
N PHE A 150 21.95 -12.19 13.85
CA PHE A 150 20.51 -12.40 13.80
C PHE A 150 19.86 -11.32 12.93
N GLY A 151 18.62 -11.55 12.51
CA GLY A 151 17.90 -10.61 11.67
C GLY A 151 16.47 -11.04 11.44
N GLY A 152 15.62 -10.15 10.97
CA GLY A 152 14.21 -10.43 10.78
C GLY A 152 13.39 -9.15 10.68
N THR A 153 12.12 -9.23 11.07
CA THR A 153 11.20 -8.09 11.07
C THR A 153 10.77 -7.78 12.50
N TRP A 154 10.77 -6.51 12.87
CA TRP A 154 10.26 -6.03 14.15
C TRP A 154 8.73 -5.91 14.11
N VAL A 155 8.07 -6.55 15.07
CA VAL A 155 6.64 -6.41 15.32
C VAL A 155 6.43 -5.83 16.71
N ILE A 156 5.69 -4.72 16.80
CA ILE A 156 5.31 -4.10 18.07
C ILE A 156 4.21 -4.93 18.72
N GLU A 157 4.40 -5.29 19.99
CA GLU A 157 3.39 -6.00 20.77
C GLU A 157 2.24 -5.06 21.14
N GLY A 158 1.00 -5.52 20.96
CA GLY A 158 -0.20 -4.76 21.30
C GLY A 158 -0.58 -3.65 20.32
N ASP A 159 0.22 -3.41 19.26
CA ASP A 159 -0.07 -2.40 18.24
C ASP A 159 -0.31 -3.04 16.86
N LYS A 160 -1.09 -2.36 16.01
CA LYS A 160 -1.42 -2.83 14.65
C LYS A 160 -0.27 -2.58 13.68
N HIS A 161 0.82 -3.32 13.81
CA HIS A 161 1.98 -3.32 12.91
C HIS A 161 2.62 -1.94 12.68
N ALA A 162 3.92 -1.80 12.97
CA ALA A 162 4.66 -0.64 12.49
C ALA A 162 4.72 -0.70 10.95
N TYR A 163 3.90 0.11 10.26
CA TYR A 163 4.23 0.52 8.89
C TYR A 163 5.47 1.41 8.98
N PRO A 164 6.55 1.19 8.21
CA PRO A 164 6.73 0.34 7.01
C PRO A 164 7.18 -1.12 7.25
N VAL A 165 7.10 -1.94 6.19
CA VAL A 165 7.76 -3.26 6.14
C VAL A 165 9.23 -3.04 6.42
N ASN A 166 9.68 -3.57 7.55
CA ASN A 166 11.04 -3.41 8.03
C ASN A 166 11.75 -4.77 8.02
N PHE A 167 13.02 -4.73 7.64
CA PHE A 167 13.94 -5.84 7.81
C PHE A 167 15.21 -5.31 8.45
N THR A 168 15.71 -6.03 9.43
CA THR A 168 16.92 -5.67 10.15
C THR A 168 17.88 -6.84 10.19
N THR A 169 19.17 -6.53 10.19
CA THR A 169 20.23 -7.50 10.46
C THR A 169 21.20 -6.93 11.48
N TYR A 170 21.70 -7.82 12.32
CA TYR A 170 22.68 -7.53 13.35
C TYR A 170 23.87 -8.46 13.20
N LYS A 171 25.06 -7.89 13.33
CA LYS A 171 26.33 -8.61 13.42
C LYS A 171 27.12 -8.07 14.60
N CYS A 172 27.21 -8.87 15.65
CA CYS A 172 27.78 -8.49 16.93
C CYS A 172 29.16 -9.12 17.11
N PHE A 173 30.11 -8.32 17.57
CA PHE A 173 31.49 -8.72 17.83
C PHE A 173 31.84 -8.42 19.28
N LYS A 174 32.18 -9.46 20.04
CA LYS A 174 32.40 -9.36 21.49
C LYS A 174 33.66 -8.58 21.83
N SER A 175 34.71 -8.77 21.04
CA SER A 175 35.99 -8.05 21.16
C SER A 175 35.82 -6.54 20.98
N GLU A 176 34.95 -6.14 20.06
CA GLU A 176 34.68 -4.73 19.75
C GLU A 176 33.65 -4.10 20.70
N LYS A 177 32.85 -4.93 21.39
CA LYS A 177 31.68 -4.51 22.18
C LYS A 177 30.66 -3.74 21.34
N LEU A 178 30.52 -4.10 20.07
CA LEU A 178 29.61 -3.46 19.11
C LEU A 178 28.77 -4.48 18.34
N CYS A 179 27.56 -4.07 17.98
CA CYS A 179 26.69 -4.76 17.04
C CYS A 179 26.40 -3.85 15.85
N TYR A 180 26.92 -4.20 14.67
CA TYR A 180 26.60 -3.49 13.44
C TYR A 180 25.19 -3.82 12.98
N THR A 181 24.43 -2.81 12.58
CA THR A 181 23.05 -2.93 12.14
C THR A 181 22.89 -2.52 10.68
N ALA A 182 21.97 -3.17 9.99
CA ALA A 182 21.46 -2.70 8.71
C ALA A 182 19.94 -2.86 8.70
N ASP A 183 19.24 -1.74 8.51
CA ASP A 183 17.79 -1.62 8.61
C ASP A 183 17.22 -1.17 7.26
N GLY A 184 16.48 -2.06 6.60
CA GLY A 184 15.72 -1.77 5.39
C GLY A 184 14.27 -1.46 5.72
N ASN A 185 13.77 -0.31 5.28
CA ASN A 185 12.39 0.11 5.46
C ASN A 185 11.75 0.39 4.10
N LEU A 186 10.69 -0.33 3.77
CA LEU A 186 9.96 -0.13 2.53
C LEU A 186 8.74 0.78 2.75
N ILE A 187 8.88 2.02 2.31
CA ILE A 187 7.80 3.00 2.32
C ILE A 187 7.00 2.86 1.03
N MET A 188 5.77 2.37 1.15
CA MET A 188 4.86 2.25 0.02
C MET A 188 4.02 3.53 -0.13
N SER A 189 4.10 4.14 -1.31
CA SER A 189 3.18 5.21 -1.74
C SER A 189 2.27 4.70 -2.86
N SER A 190 1.30 5.50 -3.29
CA SER A 190 0.35 5.13 -4.34
C SER A 190 1.04 4.95 -5.70
N GLY A 191 1.54 3.75 -5.98
CA GLY A 191 2.15 3.36 -7.26
C GLY A 191 3.68 3.37 -7.29
N SER A 192 4.34 3.70 -6.18
CA SER A 192 5.79 3.56 -6.04
C SER A 192 6.16 3.10 -4.63
N GLY A 193 7.17 2.24 -4.54
CA GLY A 193 7.81 1.88 -3.28
C GLY A 193 9.19 2.50 -3.21
N THR A 194 9.54 3.09 -2.06
CA THR A 194 10.90 3.55 -1.78
C THR A 194 11.47 2.68 -0.68
N MET A 195 12.58 2.02 -0.96
CA MET A 195 13.36 1.33 0.06
C MET A 195 14.37 2.31 0.63
N ASN A 196 14.25 2.62 1.92
CA ASN A 196 15.29 3.29 2.67
C ASN A 196 16.15 2.22 3.34
N VAL A 197 17.47 2.34 3.23
CA VAL A 197 18.42 1.46 3.92
C VAL A 197 19.28 2.33 4.82
N ASP A 198 19.21 2.06 6.10
CA ASP A 198 20.06 2.69 7.10
C ASP A 198 21.03 1.65 7.66
N SER A 199 22.20 2.10 8.08
CA SER A 199 23.15 1.22 8.77
C SER A 199 23.83 1.96 9.90
N GLY A 200 24.15 1.23 10.96
CA GLY A 200 24.64 1.81 12.19
C GLY A 200 25.32 0.80 13.07
N PHE A 201 25.45 1.13 14.34
CA PHE A 201 25.96 0.22 15.35
C PHE A 201 25.31 0.48 16.70
N LEU A 202 25.17 -0.57 17.50
CA LEU A 202 24.72 -0.53 18.88
C LEU A 202 25.85 -0.92 19.82
N LYS A 203 25.90 -0.30 21.00
CA LYS A 203 26.89 -0.64 22.03
C LYS A 203 26.42 -1.86 22.81
N ILE A 204 27.33 -2.79 23.03
CA ILE A 204 27.07 -3.97 23.86
C ILE A 204 27.28 -3.60 25.32
N ILE A 205 26.21 -3.65 26.10
CA ILE A 205 26.24 -3.35 27.54
C ILE A 205 26.42 -4.62 28.39
N LYS A 206 26.03 -5.78 27.85
CA LYS A 206 26.20 -7.09 28.50
C LYS A 206 26.29 -8.20 27.45
N TRP A 207 27.23 -9.13 27.62
CA TRP A 207 27.32 -10.34 26.80
C TRP A 207 27.84 -11.52 27.63
N ASP A 208 26.94 -12.40 28.03
CA ASP A 208 27.23 -13.66 28.72
C ASP A 208 26.79 -14.88 27.90
N ASN A 209 26.78 -16.08 28.51
CA ASN A 209 26.43 -17.32 27.80
C ASN A 209 24.92 -17.50 27.56
N SER A 210 24.09 -16.66 28.15
CA SER A 210 22.62 -16.73 28.08
C SER A 210 22.00 -15.52 27.40
N GLU A 211 22.65 -14.37 27.47
CA GLU A 211 22.07 -13.10 27.04
C GLU A 211 23.11 -12.17 26.43
N LEU A 212 22.71 -11.49 25.36
CA LEU A 212 23.37 -10.33 24.80
C LEU A 212 22.41 -9.13 24.90
N LEU A 213 22.86 -8.08 25.57
CA LEU A 213 22.16 -6.80 25.67
C LEU A 213 22.93 -5.72 24.93
N MET A 214 22.20 -4.95 24.13
CA MET A 214 22.73 -3.79 23.42
C MET A 214 21.79 -2.60 23.59
N GLU A 215 22.35 -1.40 23.49
CA GLU A 215 21.63 -0.15 23.67
C GLU A 215 21.88 0.81 22.50
N ASP A 216 20.80 1.39 22.00
CA ASP A 216 20.78 2.58 21.16
C ASP A 216 20.43 3.78 22.04
N ASP A 217 21.42 4.66 22.22
CA ASP A 217 21.30 5.82 23.09
C ASP A 217 20.97 7.08 22.26
N ALA A 218 19.79 7.05 21.63
CA ALA A 218 19.30 8.18 20.87
C ALA A 218 18.89 9.33 21.80
N ARG A 219 18.95 10.57 21.27
CA ARG A 219 18.72 11.80 22.04
C ARG A 219 17.43 11.80 22.85
N CYS A 220 16.35 11.24 22.31
CA CYS A 220 14.99 11.36 22.84
C CYS A 220 14.44 10.09 23.47
N ARG A 221 14.96 8.94 23.04
CA ARG A 221 14.48 7.63 23.45
C ARG A 221 15.67 6.71 23.58
N VAL A 222 15.63 5.88 24.61
CA VAL A 222 16.59 4.81 24.77
C VAL A 222 15.93 3.53 24.33
N THR A 223 16.63 2.78 23.48
CA THR A 223 16.18 1.49 23.01
C THR A 223 17.16 0.43 23.49
N THR A 224 16.66 -0.53 24.28
CA THR A 224 17.45 -1.68 24.72
C THR A 224 17.00 -2.91 23.94
N THR A 225 17.93 -3.59 23.29
CA THR A 225 17.67 -4.85 22.59
C THR A 225 18.30 -5.99 23.39
N SER A 226 17.49 -6.98 23.75
CA SER A 226 17.89 -8.21 24.42
C SER A 226 17.79 -9.38 23.47
N VAL A 227 18.85 -10.17 23.39
CA VAL A 227 18.95 -11.41 22.64
C VAL A 227 19.17 -12.53 23.64
N ASN A 228 18.18 -13.40 23.79
CA ASN A 228 18.33 -14.61 24.58
C ASN A 228 18.99 -15.69 23.71
N LEU A 229 20.23 -16.04 24.05
CA LEU A 229 21.06 -16.95 23.28
C LEU A 229 20.63 -18.42 23.43
N LYS A 230 19.82 -18.74 24.44
CA LYS A 230 19.33 -20.11 24.69
C LYS A 230 18.07 -20.42 23.87
N ASN A 231 17.06 -19.54 23.94
CA ASN A 231 15.79 -19.75 23.25
C ASN A 231 15.69 -19.02 21.90
N LYS A 232 16.72 -18.23 21.53
CA LYS A 232 16.82 -17.48 20.27
C LYS A 232 15.73 -16.42 20.09
N GLU A 233 15.20 -15.92 21.19
CA GLU A 233 14.26 -14.79 21.19
C GLU A 233 15.01 -13.47 21.22
N VAL A 234 14.48 -12.49 20.47
CA VAL A 234 15.02 -11.14 20.46
C VAL A 234 13.88 -10.17 20.72
N LEU A 235 14.08 -9.33 21.74
CA LEU A 235 13.14 -8.31 22.17
C LEU A 235 13.83 -6.95 22.16
N GLN A 236 13.05 -5.93 21.85
CA GLN A 236 13.49 -4.55 21.89
C GLN A 236 12.50 -3.76 22.73
N ILE A 237 13.01 -3.01 23.70
CA ILE A 237 12.22 -2.14 24.58
C ILE A 237 12.66 -0.71 24.34
N THR A 238 11.75 0.12 23.85
CA THR A 238 11.98 1.55 23.67
C THR A 238 11.24 2.33 24.75
N ARG A 239 11.97 3.21 25.45
CA ARG A 239 11.46 4.10 26.50
C ARG A 239 11.84 5.55 26.24
N ASN A 240 11.10 6.49 26.80
CA ASN A 240 11.51 7.89 26.81
C ASN A 240 12.77 8.04 27.67
N ARG A 241 13.61 9.01 27.34
CA ARG A 241 14.75 9.39 28.18
C ARG A 241 14.28 10.24 29.35
N ASP A 242 14.96 10.11 30.49
CA ASP A 242 14.58 10.79 31.75
C ASP A 242 14.64 12.32 31.64
N GLU A 243 15.56 12.87 30.83
CA GLU A 243 15.74 14.31 30.65
C GLU A 243 14.69 14.96 29.71
N GLY A 244 13.75 14.17 29.19
CA GLY A 244 12.76 14.64 28.23
C GLY A 244 13.35 14.90 26.84
N CYS A 245 12.46 15.07 25.85
CA CYS A 245 12.83 15.36 24.47
C CYS A 245 12.06 16.59 24.01
N ASP A 246 12.77 17.67 23.68
CA ASP A 246 12.16 18.88 23.12
C ASP A 246 12.05 18.79 21.59
N ALA A 247 11.35 17.76 21.11
CA ALA A 247 11.08 17.57 19.69
C ALA A 247 9.57 17.52 19.45
N THR A 248 9.03 18.59 18.88
CA THR A 248 7.61 18.72 18.55
C THR A 248 7.10 17.67 17.55
N TRP A 249 8.00 17.07 16.75
CA TRP A 249 7.68 16.05 15.76
C TRP A 249 7.69 14.61 16.30
N LEU A 250 8.16 14.39 17.53
CA LEU A 250 8.24 13.05 18.14
C LEU A 250 7.60 13.06 19.53
N PRO A 251 6.28 12.79 19.66
CA PRO A 251 5.62 12.81 20.95
C PRO A 251 6.23 11.76 21.90
N PRO A 252 6.22 12.02 23.22
CA PRO A 252 6.67 11.05 24.21
C PRO A 252 5.80 9.80 24.17
N LEU A 253 6.41 8.65 24.43
CA LEU A 253 5.69 7.39 24.61
C LEU A 253 4.88 7.44 25.92
N THR A 254 3.62 7.04 25.89
CA THR A 254 2.79 6.92 27.10
C THR A 254 3.19 5.73 27.96
N THR A 255 3.64 4.64 27.32
CA THR A 255 4.21 3.44 27.95
C THR A 255 5.43 2.97 27.15
N PRO A 256 6.36 2.22 27.76
CA PRO A 256 7.42 1.56 27.00
C PRO A 256 6.84 0.74 25.86
N ARG A 257 7.48 0.84 24.70
CA ARG A 257 7.11 0.06 23.51
C ARG A 257 7.96 -1.21 23.49
N ILE A 258 7.29 -2.36 23.40
CA ILE A 258 7.95 -3.66 23.28
C ILE A 258 7.79 -4.13 21.84
N SER A 259 8.91 -4.48 21.22
CA SER A 259 8.97 -5.07 19.88
C SER A 259 9.64 -6.42 19.96
N ARG A 260 9.20 -7.36 19.12
CA ARG A 260 9.78 -8.69 18.97
C ARG A 260 10.30 -8.90 17.56
N LEU A 261 11.47 -9.52 17.45
CA LEU A 261 12.01 -9.90 16.16
C LEU A 261 11.43 -11.24 15.71
N VAL A 262 10.63 -11.20 14.65
CA VAL A 262 9.94 -12.36 14.10
C VAL A 262 10.45 -12.74 12.72
N ASP A 263 9.98 -13.88 12.23
CA ASP A 263 10.19 -14.28 10.84
C ASP A 263 9.53 -13.28 9.89
N GLY A 264 10.37 -12.59 9.11
CA GLY A 264 9.92 -11.59 8.14
C GLY A 264 9.05 -12.18 7.04
N PHE A 265 9.33 -13.39 6.57
CA PHE A 265 8.50 -14.04 5.56
C PHE A 265 7.11 -14.33 6.11
N LYS A 266 7.01 -14.94 7.30
CA LYS A 266 5.72 -15.26 7.91
C LYS A 266 4.90 -14.01 8.20
N ALA A 267 5.51 -12.99 8.81
CA ALA A 267 4.83 -11.73 9.11
C ALA A 267 4.30 -11.02 7.85
N ASN A 268 5.09 -11.02 6.77
CA ASN A 268 4.67 -10.40 5.51
C ASN A 268 3.67 -11.27 4.74
N GLN A 269 3.74 -12.60 4.85
CA GLN A 269 2.73 -13.49 4.28
C GLN A 269 1.34 -13.20 4.88
N GLU A 270 1.23 -13.10 6.20
CA GLU A 270 -0.02 -12.76 6.89
C GLU A 270 -0.54 -11.38 6.47
N LEU A 271 0.34 -10.39 6.35
CA LEU A 271 -0.01 -9.05 5.86
C LEU A 271 -0.52 -9.10 4.40
N ASN A 272 0.21 -9.78 3.52
CA ASN A 272 -0.14 -9.93 2.11
C ASN A 272 -1.49 -10.66 1.94
N GLN A 273 -1.75 -11.70 2.74
CA GLN A 273 -3.03 -12.41 2.77
C GLN A 273 -4.17 -11.49 3.20
N LYS A 274 -4.01 -10.77 4.31
CA LYS A 274 -5.01 -9.81 4.78
C LYS A 274 -5.30 -8.72 3.76
N GLN A 275 -4.26 -8.21 3.09
CA GLN A 275 -4.44 -7.22 2.04
C GLN A 275 -5.15 -7.81 0.81
N ALA A 276 -4.83 -9.06 0.44
CA ALA A 276 -5.53 -9.78 -0.63
C ALA A 276 -7.02 -9.97 -0.31
N GLU A 277 -7.37 -10.31 0.94
CA GLU A 277 -8.77 -10.40 1.39
C GLU A 277 -9.49 -9.04 1.33
N ILE A 278 -8.86 -7.97 1.82
CA ILE A 278 -9.39 -6.61 1.73
C ILE A 278 -9.62 -6.22 0.27
N ASN A 279 -8.72 -6.61 -0.62
CA ASN A 279 -8.76 -6.26 -2.02
C ASN A 279 -9.68 -7.16 -2.85
N GLN A 280 -10.09 -8.32 -2.34
CA GLN A 280 -11.02 -9.21 -3.02
C GLN A 280 -12.35 -8.51 -3.35
N LYS A 281 -12.76 -7.54 -2.51
CA LYS A 281 -13.97 -6.73 -2.72
C LYS A 281 -13.89 -5.81 -3.95
N ASN A 282 -12.70 -5.58 -4.50
CA ASN A 282 -12.50 -4.69 -5.64
C ASN A 282 -12.70 -5.39 -6.99
N PHE A 283 -12.71 -6.73 -7.03
CA PHE A 283 -13.08 -7.48 -8.22
C PHE A 283 -14.59 -7.34 -8.52
N SER A 284 -15.00 -7.72 -9.73
CA SER A 284 -16.43 -7.80 -10.10
C SER A 284 -17.22 -8.67 -9.12
N LYS A 285 -18.48 -8.31 -8.83
CA LYS A 285 -19.35 -9.14 -7.96
C LYS A 285 -19.45 -10.57 -8.49
N ARG A 286 -19.57 -10.73 -9.81
CA ARG A 286 -19.62 -12.04 -10.48
C ARG A 286 -18.39 -12.89 -10.17
N PHE A 287 -17.18 -12.33 -10.28
CA PHE A 287 -15.97 -13.06 -9.91
C PHE A 287 -15.96 -13.43 -8.43
N GLN A 288 -16.37 -12.52 -7.54
CA GLN A 288 -16.46 -12.81 -6.12
C GLN A 288 -17.42 -13.97 -5.82
N GLU A 289 -18.54 -14.07 -6.53
CA GLU A 289 -19.49 -15.19 -6.41
C GLU A 289 -18.90 -16.52 -6.91
N ILE A 290 -18.21 -16.51 -8.04
CA ILE A 290 -17.51 -17.70 -8.56
C ILE A 290 -16.45 -18.17 -7.57
N ALA A 291 -15.62 -17.25 -7.06
CA ALA A 291 -14.56 -17.55 -6.10
C ALA A 291 -15.09 -18.05 -4.75
N LYS A 292 -16.29 -17.64 -4.34
CA LYS A 292 -16.97 -18.20 -3.15
C LYS A 292 -17.42 -19.64 -3.38
N LYS A 293 -17.99 -19.94 -4.56
CA LYS A 293 -18.45 -21.29 -4.90
C LYS A 293 -17.31 -22.31 -4.99
N SER A 294 -16.12 -21.89 -5.42
CA SER A 294 -14.97 -22.80 -5.54
C SER A 294 -14.29 -23.17 -4.21
N LYS A 295 -14.68 -22.52 -3.10
CA LYS A 295 -14.15 -22.80 -1.76
C LYS A 295 -14.99 -23.83 -0.98
N ASN A 296 -16.17 -24.17 -1.48
CA ASN A 296 -17.08 -25.16 -0.92
C ASN A 296 -17.00 -26.46 -1.72
#